data_AF-A0A0T6AUS7-F1
#
_entry.id   AF-A0A0T6AUS7-F1
#
_cell.length_a   1.000
_cell.length_b   1.000
_cell.length_c   1.000
_cell.angle_alpha   90.00
_cell.angle_beta   90.00
_cell.angle_gamma   90.00
#
_symmetry.space_group_name_H-M   'P 1'
#
loop_
_entity.id
_entity.type
_entity.pdbx_description
1 polymer ?
#
loop_
_entity_poly.entity_id
_entity_poly.type
_entity_poly.pdbx_seq_one_letter_code
_entity_poly.pdbx_strand_id
1 'polypeptide(L)'
;MIQIWDGLRQRADSNKDGQVSVEEWSSMWDEYAKNPENALEWQTQYMRFMFELEDASGDGSIDVDEFTSVCSCYGLQVSECTEAFQKMSSVRSYINFFLFA
;
A
#
# COMPACT_ATOMS: atom_id res chain seq x y z
N MET A 1 5.97 11.87 -5.07
CA MET A 1 6.74 11.67 -3.82
C MET A 1 6.68 12.85 -2.86
N ILE A 2 7.10 14.07 -3.21
CA ILE A 2 7.02 15.22 -2.27
C ILE A 2 5.58 15.52 -1.83
N GLN A 3 4.59 15.45 -2.72
CA GLN A 3 3.18 15.66 -2.35
C GLN A 3 2.64 14.60 -1.38
N ILE A 4 3.07 13.33 -1.52
CA ILE A 4 2.74 12.26 -0.58
C ILE A 4 3.35 12.55 0.79
N TRP A 5 4.62 12.95 0.81
CA TRP A 5 5.31 13.34 2.04
C TRP A 5 4.65 14.53 2.73
N ASP A 6 4.30 15.57 1.98
CA ASP A 6 3.63 16.77 2.50
C ASP A 6 2.25 16.45 3.11
N GLY A 7 1.48 15.56 2.46
CA GLY A 7 0.21 15.09 2.99
C GLY A 7 0.37 14.21 4.24
N LEU A 8 1.32 13.27 4.21
CA LEU A 8 1.63 12.38 5.34
C LEU A 8 2.01 13.19 6.58
N ARG A 9 2.99 14.10 6.47
CA ARG A 9 3.47 14.88 7.61
C ARG A 9 2.38 15.79 8.17
N GLN A 10 1.56 16.42 7.33
CA GLN A 10 0.46 17.26 7.81
C GLN A 10 -0.52 16.49 8.69
N ARG A 11 -0.59 15.17 8.49
CA ARG A 11 -1.52 14.29 9.20
C ARG A 11 -0.91 13.54 10.39
N ALA A 12 0.34 13.11 10.28
CA ALA A 12 0.99 12.23 11.26
C ALA A 12 2.03 12.94 12.14
N ASP A 13 2.79 13.91 11.61
CA ASP A 13 3.86 14.66 12.31
C ASP A 13 3.23 15.64 13.33
N SER A 14 2.76 15.08 14.44
CA SER A 14 1.95 15.76 15.45
C SER A 14 2.82 16.65 16.32
N ASN A 15 4.07 16.21 16.57
CA ASN A 15 5.05 16.97 17.34
C ASN A 15 5.78 18.04 16.48
N LYS A 16 5.60 18.03 15.15
CA LYS A 16 6.20 18.97 14.17
C LYS A 16 7.72 18.93 14.17
N ASP A 17 8.31 17.77 14.45
CA ASP A 17 9.76 17.58 14.43
C ASP A 17 10.30 17.29 13.02
N GLY A 18 9.41 17.11 12.04
CA GLY A 18 9.76 16.83 10.66
C GLY A 18 10.05 15.38 10.34
N GLN A 19 9.73 14.48 11.26
CA GLN A 19 9.75 13.05 11.12
C GLN A 19 8.35 12.49 11.41
N VAL A 20 8.15 11.20 11.15
CA VAL A 20 6.95 10.48 11.56
C VAL A 20 7.43 9.28 12.35
N SER A 21 7.16 9.29 13.66
CA SER A 21 7.45 8.18 14.56
C SER A 21 6.53 6.98 14.31
N VAL A 22 6.89 5.81 14.87
CA VAL A 22 6.06 4.60 14.78
C VAL A 22 4.70 4.82 15.46
N GLU A 23 4.67 5.57 16.55
CA GLU A 23 3.48 5.91 17.30
C GLU A 23 2.56 6.82 16.51
N GLU A 24 3.11 7.85 15.85
CA GLU A 24 2.37 8.77 14.97
C GLU A 24 1.81 8.05 13.75
N TRP A 25 2.62 7.19 13.12
CA TRP A 25 2.18 6.34 12.02
C TRP A 25 1.03 5.42 12.44
N SER A 26 1.16 4.74 13.57
CA SER A 26 0.12 3.83 14.07
C SER A 26 -1.15 4.57 14.42
N SER A 27 -1.06 5.71 15.13
CA SER A 27 -2.21 6.53 15.48
C SER A 27 -2.96 7.05 14.24
N MET A 28 -2.22 7.42 13.19
CA MET A 28 -2.80 7.85 11.92
C MET A 28 -3.62 6.72 11.27
N TRP A 29 -3.06 5.51 11.20
CA TRP A 29 -3.76 4.35 10.63
C TRP A 29 -4.94 3.90 11.48
N ASP A 30 -4.84 3.97 12.80
CA ASP A 30 -5.96 3.69 13.71
C ASP A 30 -7.13 4.66 13.50
N GLU A 31 -6.84 5.93 13.22
CA GLU A 31 -7.89 6.91 12.94
C GLU A 31 -8.51 6.68 11.57
N TYR A 32 -7.71 6.33 10.55
CA TYR A 32 -8.21 5.93 9.24
C TYR A 32 -9.12 4.68 9.32
N ALA A 33 -8.71 3.66 10.08
CA ALA A 33 -9.48 2.42 10.24
C ALA A 33 -10.85 2.63 10.88
N LYS A 34 -11.04 3.70 11.67
CA LYS A 34 -12.34 4.08 12.24
C LYS A 34 -13.28 4.71 11.22
N ASN A 35 -12.75 5.28 10.14
CA ASN A 35 -13.54 5.96 9.12
C ASN A 35 -12.90 5.82 7.71
N PRO A 36 -12.85 4.60 7.16
CA PRO A 36 -12.12 4.31 5.92
C PRO A 36 -12.72 4.98 4.68
N GLU A 37 -14.01 5.34 4.73
CA GLU A 37 -14.70 6.07 3.65
C GLU A 37 -14.22 7.52 3.48
N ASN A 38 -13.51 8.05 4.49
CA ASN A 38 -12.92 9.40 4.45
C ASN A 38 -11.39 9.33 4.26
N ALA A 39 -10.96 8.49 3.31
CA ALA A 39 -9.56 8.46 2.88
C ALA A 39 -9.12 9.85 2.41
N LEU A 40 -7.98 10.31 2.94
CA LEU A 40 -7.36 11.57 2.50
C LEU A 40 -6.73 11.38 1.11
N GLU A 41 -6.69 12.44 0.32
CA GLU A 41 -6.19 12.36 -1.05
C GLU A 41 -4.76 11.83 -1.17
N TRP A 42 -3.89 12.15 -0.21
CA TRP A 42 -2.53 11.62 -0.18
C TRP A 42 -2.48 10.10 0.07
N GLN A 43 -3.45 9.52 0.79
CA GLN A 43 -3.56 8.08 1.00
C GLN A 43 -3.93 7.38 -0.30
N THR A 44 -4.87 7.95 -1.05
CA THR A 44 -5.25 7.47 -2.39
C THR A 44 -4.07 7.56 -3.36
N GLN A 45 -3.32 8.66 -3.34
CA GLN A 45 -2.11 8.81 -4.16
C GLN A 45 -1.01 7.82 -3.76
N TYR A 46 -0.82 7.59 -2.47
CA TYR A 46 0.14 6.60 -1.97
C TYR A 46 -0.25 5.18 -2.37
N MET A 47 -1.53 4.82 -2.22
CA MET A 47 -2.07 3.52 -2.65
C MET A 47 -1.88 3.29 -4.15
N ARG A 48 -2.18 4.30 -4.99
CA ARG A 48 -1.91 4.25 -6.44
C ARG A 48 -0.42 4.06 -6.74
N PHE A 49 0.42 4.84 -6.09
CA PHE A 49 1.87 4.75 -6.27
C PHE A 49 2.41 3.37 -5.91
N MET A 50 1.96 2.78 -4.78
CA MET A 50 2.38 1.43 -4.38
C MET A 50 1.89 0.38 -5.36
N PHE A 51 0.67 0.50 -5.88
CA PHE A 51 0.15 -0.39 -6.92
C PHE A 51 0.97 -0.31 -8.21
N GLU A 52 1.23 0.90 -8.71
CA GLU A 52 2.05 1.13 -9.91
C GLU A 52 3.52 0.69 -9.73
N LEU A 53 4.03 0.72 -8.50
CA LEU A 53 5.37 0.23 -8.18
C LEU A 53 5.45 -1.30 -8.25
N GLU A 54 4.35 -1.98 -7.94
CA GLU A 54 4.24 -3.44 -7.91
C GLU A 54 3.88 -4.02 -9.30
N ASP A 55 3.08 -3.30 -10.09
CA ASP A 55 2.79 -3.58 -11.52
C ASP A 55 4.01 -3.25 -12.40
N ALA A 56 5.02 -4.13 -12.35
CA ALA A 56 6.27 -3.96 -13.08
C ALA A 56 6.09 -4.05 -14.61
N SER A 57 5.07 -4.76 -15.08
CA SER A 57 4.75 -4.90 -16.50
C SER A 57 4.02 -3.67 -17.08
N GLY A 58 3.33 -2.89 -16.23
CA GLY A 58 2.54 -1.72 -16.60
C GLY A 58 1.23 -2.07 -17.30
N ASP A 59 0.70 -3.28 -17.09
CA ASP A 59 -0.52 -3.76 -17.74
C ASP A 59 -1.81 -3.36 -17.01
N GLY A 60 -1.67 -2.67 -15.87
CA GLY A 60 -2.75 -2.22 -15.01
C GLY A 60 -3.24 -3.30 -14.04
N SER A 61 -2.49 -4.39 -13.90
CA SER A 61 -2.75 -5.48 -12.99
C SER A 61 -1.47 -5.97 -12.30
N ILE A 62 -1.64 -6.65 -11.17
CA ILE A 62 -0.56 -7.31 -10.45
C ILE A 62 -0.80 -8.81 -10.57
N ASP A 63 0.13 -9.52 -11.19
CA ASP A 63 0.15 -10.97 -11.23
C ASP A 63 0.95 -11.58 -10.06
N VAL A 64 0.98 -12.92 -10.01
CA VAL A 64 1.65 -13.65 -8.93
C VAL A 64 3.17 -13.48 -8.96
N ASP A 65 3.76 -13.31 -10.14
CA ASP A 65 5.20 -13.16 -10.30
C ASP A 65 5.63 -11.75 -9.87
N GLU A 66 4.84 -10.73 -10.20
CA GLU A 66 5.03 -9.34 -9.75
C GLU A 66 4.91 -9.24 -8.22
N PHE A 67 3.84 -9.77 -7.64
CA PHE A 67 3.62 -9.77 -6.19
C PHE A 67 4.72 -10.51 -5.42
N THR A 68 5.10 -11.71 -5.89
CA THR A 68 6.15 -12.51 -5.22
C THR A 68 7.53 -11.89 -5.38
N SER A 69 7.82 -11.25 -6.52
CA SER A 69 9.06 -10.53 -6.76
C SER A 69 9.24 -9.40 -5.76
N VAL A 70 8.22 -8.56 -5.57
CA VAL A 70 8.27 -7.47 -4.57
C VAL A 70 8.41 -8.04 -3.16
N CYS A 71 7.60 -9.03 -2.79
CA CYS A 71 7.66 -9.62 -1.44
C CYS A 71 9.02 -10.26 -1.12
N SER A 72 9.69 -10.87 -2.11
CA SER A 72 11.01 -11.48 -1.92
C SER A 72 12.10 -10.45 -1.59
N CYS A 73 11.98 -9.21 -2.11
CA CYS A 73 12.88 -8.10 -1.75
C CYS A 73 12.78 -7.73 -0.27
N TYR A 74 11.64 -8.02 0.39
CA TYR A 74 11.43 -7.83 1.82
C TYR A 74 11.76 -9.07 2.66
N GLY A 75 12.34 -10.11 2.06
CA GLY A 75 12.78 -11.33 2.76
C GLY A 75 11.67 -12.33 3.06
N LEU A 76 10.49 -12.18 2.45
CA LEU A 76 9.39 -13.13 2.59
C LEU A 76 9.60 -14.37 1.73
N GLN A 77 9.10 -15.52 2.19
CA GLN A 77 9.21 -16.77 1.44
C GLN A 77 8.23 -16.77 0.28
N VAL A 78 8.73 -17.09 -0.93
CA VAL A 78 7.93 -17.11 -2.16
C VAL A 78 6.67 -17.97 -2.01
N SER A 79 6.75 -19.13 -1.34
CA SER A 79 5.59 -19.99 -1.11
C SER A 79 4.48 -19.33 -0.29
N GLU A 80 4.84 -18.56 0.74
CA GLU A 80 3.87 -17.82 1.56
C GLU A 80 3.25 -16.67 0.75
N CYS A 81 4.06 -15.99 -0.06
CA CYS A 81 3.59 -14.92 -0.95
C CYS A 81 2.62 -15.46 -2.01
N THR A 82 2.91 -16.61 -2.61
CA THR A 82 2.01 -17.27 -3.57
C THR A 82 0.69 -17.66 -2.90
N GLU A 83 0.72 -18.22 -1.68
CA GLU A 83 -0.50 -18.56 -0.95
C GLU A 83 -1.33 -17.31 -0.62
N ALA A 84 -0.67 -16.24 -0.18
CA ALA A 84 -1.33 -14.96 0.08
C ALA A 84 -1.98 -14.40 -1.19
N PHE A 85 -1.25 -14.40 -2.31
CA PHE A 85 -1.76 -13.94 -3.61
C PHE A 85 -3.01 -14.72 -4.03
N GLN A 86 -3.00 -16.05 -3.93
CA GLN A 86 -4.15 -16.89 -4.26
C GLN A 86 -5.40 -16.55 -3.43
N LYS A 87 -5.21 -16.22 -2.16
CA LYS A 87 -6.32 -15.78 -1.29
C LYS A 87 -6.84 -14.40 -1.70
N MET A 88 -5.94 -13.46 -2.04
CA MET A 88 -6.32 -12.11 -2.45
C MET A 88 -6.98 -12.07 -3.83
N SER A 89 -6.49 -12.85 -4.79
CA SER A 89 -6.99 -12.84 -6.17
C SER A 89 -8.34 -13.54 -6.34
N SER A 90 -8.82 -14.26 -5.31
CA SER A 90 -10.13 -14.94 -5.30
C SER A 90 -10.40 -15.70 -6.60
N VAL A 91 -9.52 -16.67 -6.92
CA VAL A 91 -9.45 -17.50 -8.15
C VAL A 91 -9.01 -16.82 -9.46
N ARG A 92 -8.67 -15.53 -9.44
CA ARG A 92 -8.11 -14.83 -10.62
C ARG A 92 -6.60 -15.03 -10.73
N SER A 93 -6.07 -14.87 -11.94
CA SER A 93 -4.62 -14.87 -12.18
C SER A 93 -3.96 -13.51 -11.91
N TYR A 94 -4.76 -12.47 -11.67
CA TYR A 94 -4.29 -11.10 -11.47
C TYR A 94 -5.21 -10.34 -10.50
N ILE A 95 -4.70 -9.24 -9.96
CA ILE A 95 -5.44 -8.27 -9.15
C ILE A 95 -5.35 -6.91 -9.84
N ASN A 96 -6.43 -6.15 -9.91
CA ASN A 96 -6.42 -4.80 -10.47
C ASN A 96 -6.76 -3.76 -9.40
N PHE A 97 -6.42 -2.50 -9.66
CA PHE A 97 -6.65 -1.41 -8.72
C PHE A 97 -8.13 -1.27 -8.30
N PHE A 98 -9.07 -1.59 -9.19
CA PHE A 98 -10.51 -1.51 -8.94
C PHE A 98 -11.06 -2.66 -8.07
N LEU A 99 -10.26 -3.67 -7.75
CA LEU A 99 -10.64 -4.68 -6.76
C LEU A 99 -10.44 -4.21 -5.33
N PHE A 100 -9.65 -3.15 -5.11
CA PHE A 100 -9.35 -2.59 -3.79
C PHE A 100 -10.17 -1.34 -3.44
N ALA A 101 -10.91 -0.77 -4.40
CA ALA A 101 -11.76 0.41 -4.23
C ALA A 101 -13.24 0.03 -4.15
#